data_AF-A0A0B7C3H4-F1
#
_entry.id   AF-A0A0B7C3H4-F1
#
_cell.length_a   1.000
_cell.length_b   1.000
_cell.length_c   1.000
_cell.angle_alpha   90.00
_cell.angle_beta   90.00
_cell.angle_gamma   90.00
#
_symmetry.space_group_name_H-M   'P 1'
#
loop_
_entity.id
_entity.type
_entity.pdbx_description
1 polymer ?
#
loop_
_entity_poly.entity_id
_entity_poly.type
_entity_poly.pdbx_seq_one_letter_code
_entity_poly.pdbx_strand_id
1 'polypeptide(L)' 'KVLSVGKTIFIDDGLISLEVDELGEDFVNCTVINGGKLGSKKGVNLPSTRLDIPAVTDKDIEDLKFGVKH' A
#
# COMPACT_ATOMS: atom_id res chain seq x y z
N LYS A 1 -0.20 11.22 -9.61
CA LYS A 1 -1.29 10.43 -8.99
C LYS A 1 -1.04 8.96 -9.30
N VAL A 2 -0.88 8.15 -8.27
CA VAL A 2 -0.38 6.76 -8.35
C VAL A 2 -1.53 5.77 -8.63
N LEU A 3 -2.74 6.13 -8.21
CA LEU A 3 -3.98 5.38 -8.40
C LEU A 3 -4.84 5.97 -9.54
N SER A 4 -5.65 5.11 -10.17
CA SER A 4 -6.68 5.46 -11.17
C SER A 4 -7.93 4.62 -10.92
N VAL A 5 -9.10 5.10 -11.33
CA VAL A 5 -10.37 4.35 -11.30
C VAL A 5 -10.22 3.03 -12.07
N GLY A 6 -10.82 1.95 -11.56
CA GLY A 6 -10.71 0.59 -12.09
C GLY A 6 -9.42 -0.16 -11.71
N LYS A 7 -8.52 0.43 -10.91
CA LYS A 7 -7.38 -0.31 -10.37
C LYS A 7 -7.79 -1.18 -9.19
N THR A 8 -7.08 -2.30 -9.04
CA THR A 8 -7.22 -3.19 -7.89
C THR A 8 -6.23 -2.79 -6.80
N ILE A 9 -6.71 -2.74 -5.55
CA ILE A 9 -5.92 -2.57 -4.33
C ILE A 9 -5.98 -3.88 -3.56
N PHE A 10 -4.84 -4.36 -3.09
CA PHE A 10 -4.75 -5.54 -2.25
C PHE A 10 -4.41 -5.18 -0.82
N ILE A 11 -5.02 -5.88 0.14
CA ILE A 11 -4.75 -5.72 1.56
C ILE A 11 -4.46 -7.10 2.15
N ASP A 12 -3.53 -7.16 3.11
CA ASP A 12 -3.15 -8.37 3.84
C ASP A 12 -2.64 -9.47 2.89
N ASP A 13 -1.51 -9.21 2.23
CA ASP A 13 -0.85 -10.11 1.27
C ASP A 13 -1.75 -10.60 0.11
N GLY A 14 -2.80 -9.84 -0.22
CA GLY A 14 -3.75 -10.16 -1.29
C GLY A 14 -4.97 -10.95 -0.85
N LEU A 15 -5.15 -11.20 0.45
CA LEU A 15 -6.35 -11.85 0.99
C LEU A 15 -7.61 -11.01 0.77
N ILE A 16 -7.48 -9.69 0.86
CA ILE A 16 -8.57 -8.74 0.59
C ILE A 16 -8.23 -8.00 -0.70
N SER A 17 -9.21 -7.85 -1.59
CA SER A 17 -9.07 -7.09 -2.83
C SER A 17 -10.20 -6.08 -2.99
N LEU A 18 -9.83 -4.86 -3.36
CA LEU A 18 -10.73 -3.73 -3.58
C LEU A 18 -10.56 -3.21 -5.00
N GLU A 19 -11.62 -2.72 -5.62
CA GLU A 19 -11.58 -2.01 -6.90
C GLU A 19 -11.86 -0.53 -6.67
N VAL A 20 -11.04 0.35 -7.26
CA VAL A 20 -11.19 1.80 -7.10
C VAL A 20 -12.35 2.32 -7.94
N ASP A 21 -13.36 2.88 -7.28
CA ASP A 21 -14.52 3.50 -7.93
C ASP A 21 -14.27 4.99 -8.19
N GLU A 22 -13.70 5.69 -7.21
CA GLU A 22 -13.49 7.14 -7.26
C GLU A 22 -12.24 7.56 -6.46
N LEU A 23 -11.57 8.61 -6.93
CA LEU A 23 -10.41 9.22 -6.29
C LEU A 23 -10.73 10.64 -5.84
N GLY A 24 -10.75 10.86 -4.53
CA GLY A 24 -10.82 12.17 -3.92
C GLY A 24 -9.47 12.89 -3.90
N GLU A 25 -9.40 13.98 -3.14
CA GLU A 25 -8.15 14.71 -2.88
C GLU A 25 -7.28 13.96 -1.86
N ASP A 26 -7.90 13.45 -0.80
CA ASP A 26 -7.26 12.77 0.34
C ASP A 26 -7.85 11.38 0.65
N PHE A 27 -8.84 10.93 -0.13
CA PHE A 27 -9.48 9.63 0.03
C PHE A 27 -9.63 8.87 -1.29
N VAL A 28 -9.92 7.58 -1.18
CA VAL A 28 -10.24 6.70 -2.31
C VAL A 28 -11.47 5.88 -1.95
N ASN A 29 -12.53 5.98 -2.76
CA ASN A 29 -13.70 5.11 -2.64
C ASN A 29 -13.44 3.83 -3.42
N CYS A 30 -13.65 2.70 -2.77
CA CYS A 30 -13.45 1.38 -3.38
C CYS A 30 -14.58 0.43 -3.05
N THR A 31 -14.85 -0.46 -3.99
CA THR A 31 -15.76 -1.59 -3.81
C THR A 31 -14.96 -2.83 -3.43
N VAL A 32 -15.44 -3.55 -2.41
CA VAL A 32 -14.82 -4.81 -1.96
C VAL A 32 -15.14 -5.89 -2.98
N ILE A 33 -14.12 -6.41 -3.67
CA ILE A 33 -14.24 -7.52 -4.62
C ILE A 33 -14.03 -8.85 -3.91
N ASN A 34 -13.03 -8.93 -3.03
CA ASN A 34 -12.77 -10.07 -2.17
C ASN A 34 -12.62 -9.60 -0.73
N GLY A 35 -13.55 -10.04 0.11
CA GLY A 35 -13.62 -9.65 1.51
C GLY A 35 -12.83 -10.58 2.42
N GLY A 36 -12.69 -10.17 3.67
CA GLY A 36 -11.99 -10.96 4.68
C GLY A 36 -11.92 -10.24 6.01
N LYS A 37 -11.22 -10.83 6.98
CA LYS A 37 -11.00 -10.20 8.27
C LYS A 37 -9.81 -9.25 8.18
N LEU A 38 -10.08 -7.95 8.28
CA LEU A 38 -9.03 -6.94 8.31
C LEU A 38 -8.48 -6.80 9.74
N GLY A 39 -7.18 -7.05 9.91
CA GLY A 39 -6.45 -6.82 11.16
C GLY A 39 -5.79 -5.44 11.21
N SER A 40 -5.13 -5.13 12.33
CA SER A 40 -4.33 -3.90 12.47
C SER A 40 -2.96 -4.02 11.78
N LYS A 41 -2.44 -2.90 11.27
CA LYS A 41 -1.11 -2.79 10.63
C LYS A 41 -0.91 -3.73 9.44
N LYS A 42 -1.97 -4.04 8.71
CA LYS A 42 -1.88 -4.84 7.47
C LYS A 42 -1.29 -4.01 6.34
N GLY A 43 -0.46 -4.65 5.53
CA GLY A 43 0.13 -4.04 4.35
C GLY A 43 -0.93 -3.80 3.28
N VAL A 44 -0.72 -2.74 2.50
CA VAL A 44 -1.48 -2.44 1.29
C VAL A 44 -0.53 -2.61 0.11
N ASN A 45 -0.99 -3.31 -0.92
CA ASN A 45 -0.22 -3.55 -2.13
C ASN A 45 -0.99 -3.03 -3.35
N LEU A 46 -0.27 -2.34 -4.22
CA LEU A 46 -0.79 -1.69 -5.41
C LEU A 46 -0.06 -2.24 -6.65
N PRO A 47 -0.61 -3.26 -7.33
CA PRO A 47 0.02 -3.86 -8.50
C PRO A 47 0.14 -2.84 -9.64
N SER A 48 1.14 -3.05 -10.50
CA SER A 48 1.34 -2.26 -11.73
C SER A 48 1.40 -0.75 -11.52
N THR A 49 1.88 -0.34 -10.36
CA THR A 49 1.84 1.05 -9.91
C THR A 49 3.20 1.45 -9.36
N ARG A 50 3.84 2.43 -9.99
CA ARG A 50 5.05 3.03 -9.44
C ARG A 50 4.65 3.93 -8.29
N LEU A 51 4.88 3.43 -7.08
CA LEU A 51 4.78 4.21 -5.86
C LEU A 51 5.99 5.14 -5.81
N ASP A 52 5.76 6.45 -5.79
CA ASP A 52 6.80 7.47 -5.53
C ASP A 52 7.14 7.52 -4.02
N ILE A 53 7.28 6.35 -3.39
CA ILE A 53 7.75 6.24 -2.02
C ILE A 53 9.27 6.09 -2.10
N PRO A 54 10.06 6.87 -1.34
CA PRO A 54 11.51 6.68 -1.31
C PRO A 54 11.82 5.24 -0.93
N ALA A 55 12.72 4.60 -1.69
CA ALA A 55 13.11 3.20 -1.48
C ALA A 55 13.75 2.95 -0.11
N VAL A 56 14.22 4.02 0.53
CA VAL A 56 14.85 4.01 1.85
C VAL A 56 14.18 5.10 2.67
N THR A 57 13.60 4.72 3.79
CA THR A 57 13.06 5.67 4.77
C THR A 57 14.17 6.12 5.73
N ASP A 58 13.96 7.24 6.44
CA ASP A 58 14.93 7.72 7.44
C ASP A 58 15.25 6.65 8.50
N LYS A 59 14.23 5.83 8.84
CA LYS A 59 14.39 4.69 9.74
C LYS A 59 15.32 3.63 9.14
N ASP A 60 15.17 3.29 7.86
CA ASP A 60 16.05 2.33 7.20
C ASP A 60 17.51 2.82 7.17
N ILE A 61 17.74 4.14 7.06
CA ILE A 61 19.09 4.72 7.15
C ILE A 61 19.67 4.51 8.56
N GLU A 62 18.87 4.70 9.61
CA GLU A 62 19.30 4.44 10.99
C GLU A 62 19.58 2.95 11.22
N ASP A 63 18.71 2.07 10.73
CA ASP A 63 18.87 0.62 10.85
C ASP A 63 20.12 0.13 10.08
N LEU A 64 20.41 0.69 8.90
CA LEU A 64 21.65 0.41 8.14
C LEU A 64 22.90 0.90 8.89
N LYS A 65 22.86 2.09 9.48
CA LYS A 65 23.97 2.60 10.31
C LYS A 65 24.20 1.74 11.53
N PHE A 66 23.14 1.23 12.15
CA PHE A 66 23.24 0.26 13.25
C PHE A 66 23.89 -1.03 12.78
N GLY A 67 23.43 -1.60 11.65
CA GLY A 67 23.97 -2.84 11.08
C GLY A 67 25.43 -2.76 10.62
N VAL A 68 25.92 -1.59 10.19
CA VAL A 68 27.33 -1.39 9.82
C VAL A 68 28.25 -1.24 11.05
N LYS A 69 27.70 -0.84 12.19
CA LYS A 69 28.47 -0.59 13.43
C LYS A 69 28.72 -1.87 14.25
N HIS A 70 28.09 -2.98 13.89
CA HIS A 70 28.18 -4.29 14.52
C HIS A 70 28.55 -5.37 13.51
#